data_AF-F0YR74-F1
#
_entry.id   AF-F0YR74-F1
#
_cell.length_a   1.000
_cell.length_b   1.000
_cell.length_c   1.000
_cell.angle_alpha   90.00
_cell.angle_beta   90.00
_cell.angle_gamma   90.00
#
_symmetry.space_group_name_H-M   'P 1'
#
loop_
_entity.id
_entity.type
_entity.pdbx_description
1 polymer ?
#
loop_
_entity_poly.entity_id
_entity_poly.type
_entity_poly.pdbx_seq_one_letter_code
_entity_poly.pdbx_strand_id
1 'polypeptide(L)'
;MRHRAHGSLLRHECAYVLGQLRDAAAQASLEAVLGDEEEDAMLRHECAEALGAIGVGEAALARLAGSPDAPWEVAQTCEIAVDFLRWRRGGAEGPVVACACMLSPFNSHDPAPPDPDHASWTAEALGSRLSDAGAPIFERYRAMFSLRNRGGERSVAALGRALVGDGSSPLLRHEVAFVLGQLQHPAALPFLAESLRRAGEHAIVRHEAAEAIGALEGCWDACEAILTEFAEDADAVIAQSCEVALDAADY
;
A
#
# COMPACT_ATOMS: atom_id res chain seq x y z
N MET A 1 -29.84 6.40 -3.82
CA MET A 1 -29.07 6.80 -2.62
C MET A 1 -29.19 5.71 -1.55
N ARG A 2 -28.58 4.54 -1.74
CA ARG A 2 -28.53 3.47 -0.73
C ARG A 2 -27.07 3.02 -0.65
N HIS A 3 -26.50 3.00 0.56
CA HIS A 3 -25.16 2.51 0.96
C HIS A 3 -23.94 3.47 0.99
N ARG A 4 -24.11 4.76 1.27
CA ARG A 4 -22.99 5.67 1.67
C ARG A 4 -23.00 6.08 3.14
N ALA A 5 -23.58 5.25 4.02
CA ALA A 5 -23.76 5.60 5.43
C ALA A 5 -22.46 5.57 6.26
N HIS A 6 -21.42 4.93 5.74
CA HIS A 6 -20.11 4.79 6.38
C HIS A 6 -19.05 5.52 5.53
N GLY A 7 -18.10 6.20 6.19
CA GLY A 7 -17.02 6.96 5.53
C GLY A 7 -16.16 6.11 4.61
N SER A 8 -15.45 6.76 3.68
CA SER A 8 -14.55 6.10 2.71
C SER A 8 -13.48 5.26 3.41
N LEU A 9 -12.89 5.77 4.50
CA LEU A 9 -11.85 5.11 5.29
C LEU A 9 -12.30 3.72 5.82
N LEU A 10 -13.41 3.65 6.55
CA LEU A 10 -13.88 2.36 7.08
C LEU A 10 -14.18 1.34 5.96
N ARG A 11 -14.70 1.81 4.83
CA ARG A 11 -15.04 0.93 3.70
C ARG A 11 -13.79 0.48 2.96
N HIS A 12 -12.76 1.33 2.90
CA HIS A 12 -11.41 0.99 2.43
C HIS A 12 -10.88 -0.18 3.28
N GLU A 13 -10.84 -0.04 4.61
CA GLU A 13 -10.40 -1.12 5.51
C GLU A 13 -11.19 -2.43 5.32
N CYS A 14 -12.51 -2.33 5.15
CA CYS A 14 -13.32 -3.52 4.89
C CYS A 14 -12.93 -4.21 3.57
N ALA A 15 -12.64 -3.45 2.52
CA ALA A 15 -12.23 -3.99 1.23
C ALA A 15 -10.85 -4.67 1.35
N TYR A 16 -9.90 -4.05 2.05
CA TYR A 16 -8.60 -4.63 2.37
C TYR A 16 -8.75 -6.00 3.05
N VAL A 17 -9.54 -6.04 4.13
CA VAL A 17 -9.79 -7.29 4.88
C VAL A 17 -10.42 -8.37 4.00
N LEU A 18 -11.38 -8.02 3.13
CA LEU A 18 -11.96 -8.99 2.19
C LEU A 18 -10.90 -9.56 1.22
N GLY A 19 -9.98 -8.72 0.75
CA GLY A 19 -8.82 -9.13 -0.04
C GLY A 19 -7.94 -10.12 0.70
N GLN A 20 -7.58 -9.80 1.96
CA GLN A 20 -6.73 -10.64 2.81
C GLN A 20 -7.41 -11.97 3.18
N LEU A 21 -8.74 -12.00 3.35
CA LEU A 21 -9.49 -13.23 3.59
C LEU A 21 -9.54 -14.16 2.37
N ARG A 22 -9.31 -13.61 1.17
CA ARG A 22 -9.39 -14.30 -0.13
C ARG A 22 -10.72 -15.02 -0.37
N ASP A 23 -11.83 -14.47 0.14
CA ASP A 23 -13.16 -15.04 -0.07
C ASP A 23 -13.74 -14.58 -1.42
N ALA A 24 -13.83 -15.52 -2.36
CA ALA A 24 -14.41 -15.27 -3.69
C ALA A 24 -15.88 -14.82 -3.64
N ALA A 25 -16.60 -15.04 -2.53
CA ALA A 25 -17.95 -14.52 -2.34
C ALA A 25 -18.00 -12.98 -2.37
N ALA A 26 -16.89 -12.30 -2.10
CA ALA A 26 -16.80 -10.84 -2.14
C ALA A 26 -16.77 -10.27 -3.57
N GLN A 27 -16.47 -11.08 -4.60
CA GLN A 27 -16.19 -10.62 -5.98
C GLN A 27 -17.26 -9.66 -6.51
N ALA A 28 -18.53 -10.04 -6.46
CA ALA A 28 -19.61 -9.23 -7.04
C ALA A 28 -19.75 -7.86 -6.37
N SER A 29 -19.49 -7.79 -5.06
CA SER A 29 -19.54 -6.53 -4.30
C SER A 29 -18.34 -5.64 -4.63
N LEU A 30 -17.14 -6.23 -4.71
CA LEU A 30 -15.90 -5.52 -5.05
C LEU A 30 -15.95 -4.97 -6.49
N GLU A 31 -16.42 -5.76 -7.46
CA GLU A 31 -16.59 -5.31 -8.85
C GLU A 31 -17.63 -4.18 -8.96
N ALA A 32 -18.71 -4.25 -8.19
CA ALA A 32 -19.74 -3.21 -8.19
C ALA A 32 -19.18 -1.87 -7.68
N VAL A 33 -18.38 -1.88 -6.61
CA VAL A 33 -17.76 -0.66 -6.06
C VAL A 33 -16.65 -0.14 -6.99
N LEU A 34 -15.78 -1.02 -7.50
CA LEU A 34 -14.73 -0.65 -8.44
C LEU A 34 -15.27 0.09 -9.68
N GLY A 35 -16.42 -0.38 -10.18
CA GLY A 35 -17.11 0.16 -11.35
C GLY A 35 -17.98 1.40 -11.10
N ASP A 36 -18.19 1.82 -9.84
CA ASP A 36 -19.00 2.99 -9.51
C ASP A 36 -18.13 4.26 -9.54
N GLU A 37 -18.27 5.06 -10.59
CA GLU A 37 -17.50 6.31 -10.76
C GLU A 37 -17.86 7.39 -9.72
N GLU A 38 -19.01 7.25 -9.06
CA GLU A 38 -19.41 8.18 -8.01
C GLU A 38 -18.80 7.82 -6.65
N GLU A 39 -18.11 6.68 -6.54
CA GLU A 39 -17.41 6.27 -5.32
C GLU A 39 -16.01 6.87 -5.19
N ASP A 40 -15.58 6.99 -3.94
CA ASP A 40 -14.27 7.50 -3.58
C ASP A 40 -13.15 6.66 -4.21
N ALA A 41 -12.15 7.33 -4.78
CA ALA A 41 -11.04 6.68 -5.46
C ALA A 41 -10.20 5.82 -4.51
N MET A 42 -10.11 6.18 -3.23
CA MET A 42 -9.49 5.37 -2.18
C MET A 42 -10.17 4.00 -2.08
N LEU A 43 -11.48 4.00 -1.87
CA LEU A 43 -12.23 2.76 -1.78
C LEU A 43 -12.15 1.92 -3.07
N ARG A 44 -12.14 2.58 -4.23
CA ARG A 44 -12.08 1.90 -5.53
C ARG A 44 -10.72 1.23 -5.77
N HIS A 45 -9.60 1.84 -5.39
CA HIS A 45 -8.30 1.16 -5.50
C HIS A 45 -8.26 -0.06 -4.58
N GLU A 46 -8.79 0.05 -3.37
CA GLU A 46 -8.75 -1.06 -2.41
C GLU A 46 -9.60 -2.24 -2.88
N CYS A 47 -10.72 -1.96 -3.55
CA CYS A 47 -11.50 -3.00 -4.22
C CYS A 47 -10.72 -3.66 -5.37
N ALA A 48 -9.93 -2.89 -6.14
CA ALA A 48 -9.09 -3.46 -7.19
C ALA A 48 -7.98 -4.35 -6.63
N GLU A 49 -7.34 -3.92 -5.54
CA GLU A 49 -6.32 -4.70 -4.84
C GLU A 49 -6.91 -6.01 -4.28
N ALA A 50 -8.04 -5.92 -3.59
CA ALA A 50 -8.74 -7.08 -3.06
C ALA A 50 -9.09 -8.11 -4.15
N LEU A 51 -9.59 -7.66 -5.32
CA LEU A 51 -9.85 -8.54 -6.46
C LEU A 51 -8.57 -9.24 -6.95
N GLY A 52 -7.45 -8.53 -7.01
CA GLY A 52 -6.13 -9.07 -7.33
C GLY A 52 -5.68 -10.14 -6.33
N ALA A 53 -5.77 -9.84 -5.04
CA ALA A 53 -5.40 -10.74 -3.93
C ALA A 53 -6.25 -12.02 -3.93
N ILE A 54 -7.58 -11.89 -4.06
CA ILE A 54 -8.51 -13.03 -4.16
C ILE A 54 -8.24 -13.83 -5.44
N GLY A 55 -7.91 -13.15 -6.54
CA GLY A 55 -7.63 -13.79 -7.81
C GLY A 55 -8.80 -13.83 -8.78
N VAL A 56 -9.73 -12.88 -8.69
CA VAL A 56 -11.00 -12.84 -9.42
C VAL A 56 -11.19 -11.48 -10.10
N GLY A 57 -12.26 -11.33 -10.89
CA GLY A 57 -12.63 -10.04 -11.49
C GLY A 57 -11.66 -9.48 -12.53
N GLU A 58 -10.86 -10.32 -13.17
CA GLU A 58 -9.86 -9.90 -14.17
C GLU A 58 -10.46 -9.03 -15.29
N ALA A 59 -11.68 -9.32 -15.75
CA ALA A 59 -12.33 -8.51 -16.77
C ALA A 59 -12.65 -7.08 -16.30
N ALA A 60 -13.00 -6.90 -15.02
CA ALA A 60 -13.23 -5.59 -14.42
C ALA A 60 -11.90 -4.84 -14.24
N LEU A 61 -10.88 -5.52 -13.73
CA LEU A 61 -9.53 -4.97 -13.56
C LEU A 61 -8.94 -4.53 -14.91
N ALA A 62 -8.98 -5.40 -15.93
CA ALA A 62 -8.41 -5.13 -17.25
C ALA A 62 -9.08 -3.97 -17.99
N ARG A 63 -10.34 -3.63 -17.66
CA ARG A 63 -11.02 -2.46 -18.22
C ARG A 63 -10.45 -1.13 -17.71
N LEU A 64 -9.94 -1.11 -16.48
CA LEU A 64 -9.48 0.10 -15.81
C LEU A 64 -7.95 0.20 -15.75
N ALA A 65 -7.24 -0.92 -15.92
CA ALA A 65 -5.78 -0.99 -15.96
C ALA A 65 -5.19 0.00 -16.98
N GLY A 66 -4.44 0.98 -16.49
CA GLY A 66 -3.82 2.03 -17.31
C GLY A 66 -4.81 2.95 -18.04
N SER A 67 -6.09 2.95 -17.65
CA SER A 67 -7.11 3.82 -18.26
C SER A 67 -6.86 5.29 -17.90
N PRO A 68 -6.81 6.21 -18.88
CA PRO A 68 -6.67 7.64 -18.61
C PRO A 68 -7.95 8.27 -18.04
N ASP A 69 -9.09 7.58 -18.16
CA ASP A 69 -10.40 8.07 -17.71
C ASP A 69 -10.71 7.69 -16.25
N ALA A 70 -9.88 6.83 -15.63
CA ALA A 70 -10.01 6.43 -14.24
C ALA A 70 -9.10 7.29 -13.34
N PRO A 71 -9.45 7.47 -12.05
CA PRO A 71 -8.52 8.00 -11.07
C PRO A 71 -7.20 7.22 -11.12
N TRP A 72 -6.12 7.96 -10.92
CA TRP A 72 -4.77 7.50 -11.12
C TRP A 72 -4.47 6.22 -10.30
N GLU A 73 -4.87 6.22 -9.03
CA GLU A 73 -4.70 5.15 -8.06
C GLU A 73 -5.51 3.91 -8.47
N VAL A 74 -6.73 4.09 -8.97
CA VAL A 74 -7.56 2.98 -9.46
C VAL A 74 -6.92 2.33 -10.69
N ALA A 75 -6.47 3.15 -11.65
CA ALA A 75 -5.89 2.66 -12.89
C ALA A 75 -4.59 1.88 -12.66
N GLN A 76 -3.70 2.40 -11.80
CA GLN A 76 -2.43 1.74 -11.49
C GLN A 76 -2.62 0.50 -10.60
N THR A 77 -3.52 0.52 -9.61
CA THR A 77 -3.82 -0.70 -8.84
C THR A 77 -4.39 -1.80 -9.74
N CYS A 78 -5.27 -1.45 -10.68
CA CYS A 78 -5.76 -2.41 -11.67
C CYS A 78 -4.64 -2.97 -12.57
N GLU A 79 -3.66 -2.15 -12.97
CA GLU A 79 -2.49 -2.59 -13.73
C GLU A 79 -1.67 -3.61 -12.93
N ILE A 80 -1.33 -3.29 -11.68
CA ILE A 80 -0.58 -4.18 -10.77
C ILE A 80 -1.34 -5.48 -10.54
N ALA A 81 -2.64 -5.42 -10.26
CA ALA A 81 -3.47 -6.60 -10.04
C ALA A 81 -3.52 -7.51 -11.28
N VAL A 82 -3.66 -6.95 -12.48
CA VAL A 82 -3.62 -7.72 -13.74
C VAL A 82 -2.26 -8.37 -13.94
N ASP A 83 -1.17 -7.65 -13.68
CA ASP A 83 0.18 -8.20 -13.80
C ASP A 83 0.46 -9.30 -12.77
N PHE A 84 -0.05 -9.16 -11.54
CA PHE A 84 0.00 -10.22 -10.53
C PHE A 84 -0.76 -11.48 -10.97
N LEU A 85 -1.97 -11.33 -11.54
CA LEU A 85 -2.74 -12.46 -12.07
C LEU A 85 -2.01 -13.17 -13.22
N ARG A 86 -1.37 -12.41 -14.11
CA ARG A 86 -0.55 -12.93 -15.22
C ARG A 86 0.67 -13.67 -14.69
N TRP A 87 1.39 -13.09 -13.74
CA TRP A 87 2.54 -13.70 -13.07
C TRP A 87 2.16 -15.06 -12.46
N ARG A 88 1.03 -15.11 -11.74
CA ARG A 88 0.53 -16.33 -11.10
C ARG A 88 0.13 -17.43 -12.10
N ARG A 89 -0.39 -17.05 -13.28
CA ARG A 89 -0.71 -17.99 -14.38
C ARG A 89 0.50 -18.50 -15.12
N GLY A 90 1.59 -17.73 -15.16
CA GLY A 90 2.83 -18.09 -15.84
C GLY A 90 3.55 -19.31 -15.25
N GLY A 91 2.98 -19.95 -14.23
CA GLY A 91 3.60 -21.10 -13.58
C GLY A 91 4.82 -20.72 -12.75
N ALA A 92 5.00 -19.43 -12.43
CA ALA A 92 5.86 -19.03 -11.33
C ALA A 92 5.28 -19.68 -10.07
N GLU A 93 5.89 -20.79 -9.64
CA GLU A 93 5.60 -21.37 -8.33
C GLU A 93 5.70 -20.24 -7.31
N GLY A 94 4.79 -20.22 -6.34
CA GLY A 94 4.83 -19.26 -5.23
C GLY A 94 6.25 -19.10 -4.70
N PRO A 95 6.60 -17.93 -4.12
CA PRO A 95 7.96 -17.42 -4.05
C PRO A 95 9.00 -18.54 -3.89
N VAL A 96 9.87 -18.73 -4.90
CA VAL A 96 11.00 -19.67 -4.77
C VAL A 96 11.89 -19.13 -3.64
N VAL A 97 11.72 -19.71 -2.45
CA VAL A 97 12.36 -19.22 -1.23
C VAL A 97 13.83 -19.62 -1.25
N ALA A 98 14.67 -18.83 -1.92
CA ALA A 98 16.13 -19.00 -1.88
C ALA A 98 16.71 -18.66 -0.49
N CYS A 99 16.01 -17.86 0.32
CA CYS A 99 16.42 -17.43 1.66
C CYS A 99 15.20 -17.14 2.55
N ALA A 100 15.30 -17.41 3.85
CA ALA A 100 14.25 -17.13 4.83
C ALA A 100 13.82 -15.64 4.85
N CYS A 101 14.72 -14.70 4.51
CA CYS A 101 14.38 -13.28 4.42
C CYS A 101 13.50 -12.91 3.20
N MET A 102 13.11 -13.88 2.37
CA MET A 102 12.18 -13.67 1.25
C MET A 102 10.77 -14.17 1.56
N LEU A 103 10.58 -14.91 2.65
CA LEU A 103 9.25 -15.18 3.18
C LEU A 103 8.71 -13.88 3.77
N SER A 104 7.45 -13.54 3.48
CA SER A 104 6.79 -12.42 4.17
C SER A 104 6.51 -12.83 5.61
N PRO A 105 7.14 -12.21 6.63
CA PRO A 105 6.77 -12.45 8.02
C PRO A 105 5.44 -11.75 8.39
N PHE A 106 4.84 -10.99 7.46
CA PHE A 106 3.73 -10.06 7.74
C PHE A 106 2.34 -10.67 7.49
N ASN A 107 2.25 -11.96 7.17
CA ASN A 107 1.00 -12.72 6.94
C ASN A 107 -0.01 -11.99 6.03
N SER A 108 0.50 -11.21 5.07
CA SER A 108 -0.27 -10.45 4.08
C SER A 108 -0.25 -11.12 2.71
N HIS A 109 -1.32 -10.91 1.94
CA HIS A 109 -1.40 -11.22 0.52
C HIS A 109 -0.97 -10.01 -0.29
N ASP A 110 0.32 -9.96 -0.57
CA ASP A 110 0.95 -8.83 -1.25
C ASP A 110 0.56 -8.74 -2.74
N PRO A 111 0.37 -7.52 -3.28
CA PRO A 111 0.08 -7.29 -4.69
C PRO A 111 1.24 -7.66 -5.64
N ALA A 112 2.46 -7.85 -5.11
CA ALA A 112 3.57 -8.42 -5.87
C ALA A 112 4.49 -9.26 -4.97
N PRO A 113 4.95 -10.45 -5.42
CA PRO A 113 5.89 -11.27 -4.66
C PRO A 113 7.34 -10.76 -4.82
N PRO A 114 8.20 -10.88 -3.81
CA PRO A 114 9.63 -10.59 -3.99
C PRO A 114 10.24 -11.42 -5.12
N ASP A 115 11.24 -10.87 -5.82
CA ASP A 115 11.97 -11.62 -6.84
C ASP A 115 13.08 -12.48 -6.21
N PRO A 116 13.20 -13.78 -6.54
CA PRO A 116 14.30 -14.62 -6.06
C PRO A 116 15.70 -14.03 -6.34
N ASP A 117 15.88 -13.31 -7.44
CA ASP A 117 17.15 -12.67 -7.80
C ASP A 117 17.56 -11.59 -6.78
N HIS A 118 16.58 -10.98 -6.11
CA HIS A 118 16.80 -9.98 -5.07
C HIS A 118 17.52 -10.52 -3.84
N ALA A 119 17.58 -11.84 -3.63
CA ALA A 119 18.37 -12.46 -2.55
C ALA A 119 19.85 -12.04 -2.61
N SER A 120 20.36 -11.81 -3.81
CA SER A 120 21.76 -11.41 -4.05
C SER A 120 21.97 -9.88 -4.02
N TRP A 121 20.91 -9.09 -3.94
CA TRP A 121 20.98 -7.63 -4.03
C TRP A 121 21.16 -6.98 -2.65
N THR A 122 21.75 -5.79 -2.65
CA THR A 122 21.85 -4.96 -1.43
C THR A 122 20.57 -4.13 -1.25
N ALA A 123 20.36 -3.61 -0.04
CA ALA A 123 19.23 -2.71 0.22
C ALA A 123 19.30 -1.44 -0.66
N GLU A 124 20.51 -0.97 -0.96
CA GLU A 124 20.74 0.16 -1.85
C GLU A 124 20.33 -0.16 -3.30
N ALA A 125 20.72 -1.33 -3.82
CA ALA A 125 20.34 -1.77 -5.15
C ALA A 125 18.81 -1.96 -5.29
N LEU A 126 18.16 -2.53 -4.27
CA LEU A 126 16.71 -2.65 -4.22
C LEU A 126 16.04 -1.28 -4.13
N GLY A 127 16.58 -0.36 -3.33
CA GLY A 127 16.11 1.03 -3.26
C GLY A 127 16.24 1.77 -4.59
N SER A 128 17.32 1.53 -5.35
CA SER A 128 17.49 2.05 -6.70
C SER A 128 16.45 1.49 -7.67
N ARG A 129 16.15 0.18 -7.63
CA ARG A 129 15.09 -0.42 -8.45
C ARG A 129 13.72 0.12 -8.08
N LEU A 130 13.42 0.27 -6.79
CA LEU A 130 12.18 0.84 -6.28
C LEU A 130 11.97 2.28 -6.79
N SER A 131 13.02 3.08 -6.82
CA SER A 131 12.96 4.50 -7.20
C SER A 131 13.16 4.75 -8.71
N ASP A 132 13.30 3.70 -9.52
CA ASP A 132 13.48 3.82 -10.97
C ASP A 132 12.14 4.03 -11.67
N ALA A 133 11.80 5.29 -11.94
CA ALA A 133 10.56 5.67 -12.63
C ALA A 133 10.47 5.10 -14.08
N GLY A 134 11.57 4.61 -14.66
CA GLY A 134 11.57 3.95 -15.96
C GLY A 134 11.32 2.44 -15.88
N ALA A 135 11.35 1.84 -14.69
CA ALA A 135 11.09 0.42 -14.49
C ALA A 135 9.58 0.13 -14.46
N PRO A 136 9.13 -1.06 -14.91
CA PRO A 136 7.75 -1.49 -14.75
C PRO A 136 7.32 -1.44 -13.28
N ILE A 137 6.11 -0.93 -13.01
CA ILE A 137 5.61 -0.72 -11.65
C ILE A 137 5.62 -2.01 -10.82
N PHE A 138 5.26 -3.14 -11.45
CA PHE A 138 5.30 -4.46 -10.82
C PHE A 138 6.71 -4.77 -10.27
N GLU A 139 7.77 -4.58 -11.04
CA GLU A 139 9.15 -4.84 -10.60
C GLU A 139 9.61 -3.90 -9.46
N ARG A 140 9.08 -2.68 -9.43
CA ARG A 140 9.32 -1.73 -8.32
C ARG A 140 8.66 -2.22 -7.04
N TYR A 141 7.43 -2.72 -7.12
CA TYR A 141 6.71 -3.35 -5.99
C TYR A 141 7.46 -4.59 -5.47
N ARG A 142 7.96 -5.44 -6.37
CA ARG A 142 8.76 -6.62 -5.96
C ARG A 142 10.02 -6.23 -5.19
N ALA A 143 10.70 -5.15 -5.60
CA ALA A 143 11.87 -4.63 -4.88
C ALA A 143 11.49 -4.06 -3.50
N MET A 144 10.37 -3.33 -3.40
CA MET A 144 9.82 -2.84 -2.13
C MET A 144 9.49 -3.97 -1.16
N PHE A 145 8.76 -5.01 -1.59
CA PHE A 145 8.45 -6.15 -0.71
C PHE A 145 9.69 -6.96 -0.33
N SER A 146 10.73 -6.96 -1.16
CA SER A 146 12.04 -7.54 -0.80
C SER A 146 12.74 -6.74 0.30
N LEU A 147 12.67 -5.40 0.25
CA LEU A 147 13.17 -4.53 1.33
C LEU A 147 12.39 -4.75 2.62
N ARG A 148 11.05 -4.81 2.54
CA ARG A 148 10.19 -5.10 3.70
C ARG A 148 10.54 -6.45 4.34
N ASN A 149 10.61 -7.52 3.55
CA ASN A 149 10.90 -8.85 4.10
C ASN A 149 12.30 -8.95 4.72
N ARG A 150 13.26 -8.18 4.20
CA ARG A 150 14.61 -8.10 4.76
C ARG A 150 14.63 -7.33 6.07
N GLY A 151 13.83 -6.27 6.18
CA GLY A 151 13.76 -5.39 7.33
C GLY A 151 15.09 -4.73 7.69
N GLY A 152 15.15 -4.20 8.90
CA GLY A 152 16.31 -3.50 9.45
C GLY A 152 16.51 -2.08 8.89
N GLU A 153 17.35 -1.32 9.58
CA GLU A 153 17.51 0.14 9.36
C GLU A 153 17.90 0.51 7.92
N ARG A 154 18.74 -0.30 7.25
CA ARG A 154 19.11 -0.03 5.85
C ARG A 154 17.93 -0.16 4.89
N SER A 155 17.05 -1.13 5.11
CA SER A 155 15.85 -1.33 4.29
C SER A 155 14.83 -0.24 4.56
N VAL A 156 14.63 0.12 5.83
CA VAL A 156 13.81 1.26 6.25
C VAL A 156 14.30 2.56 5.60
N ALA A 157 15.61 2.81 5.59
CA ALA A 157 16.16 3.99 4.95
C ALA A 157 15.98 3.99 3.42
N ALA A 158 16.03 2.83 2.76
CA ALA A 158 15.77 2.72 1.32
C ALA A 158 14.29 2.97 0.99
N LEU A 159 13.37 2.38 1.76
CA LEU A 159 11.93 2.61 1.66
C LEU A 159 11.59 4.07 1.95
N GLY A 160 12.07 4.62 3.06
CA GLY A 160 11.86 6.02 3.44
C GLY A 160 12.32 7.01 2.39
N ARG A 161 13.47 6.78 1.74
CA ARG A 161 13.93 7.60 0.60
C ARG A 161 13.00 7.52 -0.60
N ALA A 162 12.41 6.36 -0.88
CA ALA A 162 11.41 6.23 -1.95
C ALA A 162 10.10 6.96 -1.59
N LEU A 163 9.66 6.88 -0.33
CA LEU A 163 8.47 7.58 0.17
C LEU A 163 8.59 9.10 -0.01
N VAL A 164 9.77 9.69 0.23
CA VAL A 164 9.92 11.15 0.14
C VAL A 164 10.46 11.63 -1.22
N GLY A 165 11.09 10.74 -1.97
CA GLY A 165 11.83 11.08 -3.20
C GLY A 165 11.16 10.64 -4.50
N ASP A 166 10.27 9.63 -4.49
CA ASP A 166 9.58 9.21 -5.70
C ASP A 166 8.49 10.21 -6.09
N GLY A 167 8.70 10.92 -7.20
CA GLY A 167 7.70 11.83 -7.77
C GLY A 167 6.78 11.19 -8.82
N SER A 168 6.94 9.89 -9.10
CA SER A 168 6.31 9.23 -10.25
C SER A 168 4.96 8.59 -9.92
N SER A 169 4.77 8.12 -8.68
CA SER A 169 3.59 7.35 -8.29
C SER A 169 3.18 7.60 -6.83
N PRO A 170 2.08 8.34 -6.59
CA PRO A 170 1.46 8.40 -5.27
C PRO A 170 1.08 7.03 -4.69
N LEU A 171 0.41 6.15 -5.43
CA LEU A 171 0.12 4.76 -5.06
C LEU A 171 1.36 3.96 -4.61
N LEU A 172 2.51 4.08 -5.29
CA LEU A 172 3.76 3.45 -4.83
C LEU A 172 4.21 4.05 -3.51
N ARG A 173 4.11 5.37 -3.34
CA ARG A 173 4.44 6.02 -2.06
C ARG A 173 3.49 5.58 -0.94
N HIS A 174 2.20 5.44 -1.23
CA HIS A 174 1.22 4.82 -0.33
C HIS A 174 1.70 3.45 0.10
N GLU A 175 1.98 2.56 -0.84
CA GLU A 175 2.42 1.21 -0.53
C GLU A 175 3.74 1.18 0.26
N VAL A 176 4.66 2.12 -0.04
CA VAL A 176 5.89 2.28 0.73
C VAL A 176 5.61 2.71 2.18
N ALA A 177 4.65 3.60 2.41
CA ALA A 177 4.22 3.98 3.76
C ALA A 177 3.60 2.78 4.49
N PHE A 178 2.74 2.01 3.82
CA PHE A 178 2.15 0.79 4.36
C PHE A 178 3.20 -0.20 4.85
N VAL A 179 4.19 -0.54 4.01
CA VAL A 179 5.24 -1.48 4.40
C VAL A 179 6.21 -0.92 5.45
N LEU A 180 6.35 0.41 5.56
CA LEU A 180 7.08 1.04 6.66
C LEU A 180 6.32 0.89 8.00
N GLY A 181 4.99 1.01 7.96
CA GLY A 181 4.10 0.69 9.09
C GLY A 181 4.23 -0.77 9.50
N GLN A 182 4.17 -1.71 8.54
CA GLN A 182 4.37 -3.15 8.81
C GLN A 182 5.72 -3.44 9.46
N LEU A 183 6.78 -2.71 9.09
CA LEU A 183 8.11 -2.87 9.69
C LEU A 183 8.20 -2.36 11.13
N GLN A 184 7.31 -1.47 11.53
CA GLN A 184 7.21 -0.87 12.87
C GLN A 184 8.52 -0.25 13.41
N HIS A 185 9.46 0.05 12.52
CA HIS A 185 10.81 0.42 12.91
C HIS A 185 10.91 1.95 13.13
N PRO A 186 11.42 2.44 14.28
CA PRO A 186 11.38 3.87 14.63
C PRO A 186 12.16 4.76 13.66
N ALA A 187 13.17 4.23 12.96
CA ALA A 187 13.88 4.95 11.90
C ALA A 187 12.99 5.35 10.69
N ALA A 188 11.76 4.84 10.59
CA ALA A 188 10.79 5.24 9.58
C ALA A 188 10.15 6.60 9.87
N LEU A 189 10.06 6.98 11.16
CA LEU A 189 9.32 8.16 11.62
C LEU A 189 9.70 9.45 10.87
N PRO A 190 10.98 9.79 10.63
CA PRO A 190 11.31 11.02 9.91
C PRO A 190 10.72 11.08 8.50
N PHE A 191 10.68 9.94 7.79
CA PHE A 191 10.17 9.87 6.42
C PHE A 191 8.63 9.91 6.38
N LEU A 192 7.98 9.17 7.27
CA LEU A 192 6.52 9.16 7.40
C LEU A 192 6.00 10.54 7.81
N ALA A 193 6.66 11.16 8.79
CA ALA A 193 6.31 12.51 9.24
C ALA A 193 6.53 13.56 8.15
N GLU A 194 7.60 13.45 7.36
CA GLU A 194 7.80 14.32 6.20
C GLU A 194 6.67 14.15 5.18
N SER A 195 6.26 12.91 4.90
CA SER A 195 5.16 12.61 3.98
C SER A 195 3.82 13.18 4.45
N LEU A 196 3.45 12.94 5.72
CA LEU A 196 2.21 13.45 6.31
C LEU A 196 2.14 14.99 6.30
N ARG A 197 3.28 15.67 6.55
CA ARG A 197 3.40 17.13 6.55
C ARG A 197 3.51 17.76 5.15
N ARG A 198 3.74 16.97 4.10
CA ARG A 198 4.05 17.50 2.77
C ARG A 198 2.82 18.17 2.17
N ALA A 199 2.91 19.50 1.99
CA ALA A 199 1.89 20.27 1.31
C ALA A 199 1.74 19.80 -0.14
N GLY A 200 0.51 19.43 -0.53
CA GLY A 200 0.21 18.91 -1.87
C GLY A 200 0.57 17.44 -2.07
N GLU A 201 0.92 16.70 -1.02
CA GLU A 201 0.97 15.25 -1.08
C GLU A 201 -0.43 14.67 -1.28
N HIS A 202 -0.52 13.57 -2.02
CA HIS A 202 -1.80 12.92 -2.32
C HIS A 202 -2.44 12.37 -1.04
N ALA A 203 -3.75 12.52 -0.90
CA ALA A 203 -4.49 12.12 0.31
C ALA A 203 -4.23 10.65 0.69
N ILE A 204 -4.26 9.74 -0.29
CA ILE A 204 -3.92 8.31 -0.10
C ILE A 204 -2.57 8.08 0.60
N VAL A 205 -1.54 8.87 0.26
CA VAL A 205 -0.19 8.72 0.84
C VAL A 205 -0.14 9.31 2.25
N ARG A 206 -0.82 10.43 2.47
CA ARG A 206 -0.89 11.06 3.80
C ARG A 206 -1.69 10.20 4.79
N HIS A 207 -2.78 9.57 4.34
CA HIS A 207 -3.59 8.64 5.12
C HIS A 207 -2.72 7.46 5.58
N GLU A 208 -2.10 6.78 4.64
CA GLU A 208 -1.25 5.62 4.95
C GLU A 208 -0.03 6.01 5.80
N ALA A 209 0.54 7.20 5.58
CA ALA A 209 1.60 7.71 6.45
C ALA A 209 1.13 7.95 7.89
N ALA A 210 -0.10 8.43 8.11
CA ALA A 210 -0.66 8.60 9.44
C ALA A 210 -0.86 7.25 10.14
N GLU A 211 -1.46 6.26 9.46
CA GLU A 211 -1.64 4.92 10.04
C GLU A 211 -0.30 4.24 10.34
N ALA A 212 0.66 4.34 9.42
CA ALA A 212 2.00 3.80 9.61
C ALA A 212 2.75 4.46 10.78
N ILE A 213 2.53 5.76 11.06
CA ILE A 213 3.08 6.41 12.26
C ILE A 213 2.48 5.81 13.53
N GLY A 214 1.18 5.53 13.53
CA GLY A 214 0.48 4.85 14.63
C GLY A 214 1.03 3.47 14.93
N ALA A 215 1.52 2.76 13.91
CA ALA A 215 2.04 1.40 14.04
C ALA A 215 3.50 1.31 14.53
N LEU A 216 4.25 2.41 14.60
CA LEU A 216 5.68 2.37 14.96
C LEU A 216 5.92 2.02 16.43
N GLU A 217 6.96 1.22 16.68
CA GLU A 217 7.36 0.82 18.04
C GLU A 217 8.54 1.64 18.57
N GLY A 218 8.53 1.87 19.90
CA GLY A 218 9.67 2.46 20.62
C GLY A 218 9.86 3.97 20.47
N CYS A 219 8.92 4.68 19.83
CA CYS A 219 8.95 6.14 19.68
C CYS A 219 7.58 6.83 19.80
N TRP A 220 6.66 6.27 20.62
CA TRP A 220 5.28 6.73 20.72
C TRP A 220 5.12 8.22 21.02
N ASP A 221 5.84 8.79 22.01
CA ASP A 221 5.74 10.23 22.35
C ASP A 221 5.91 11.15 21.12
N ALA A 222 6.79 10.77 20.19
CA ALA A 222 7.00 11.52 18.96
C ALA A 222 5.90 11.24 17.92
N CYS A 223 5.42 10.00 17.83
CA CYS A 223 4.29 9.61 16.98
C CYS A 223 3.01 10.35 17.41
N GLU A 224 2.65 10.28 18.69
CA GLU A 224 1.47 10.95 19.28
C GLU A 224 1.48 12.45 19.01
N ALA A 225 2.64 13.11 19.21
CA ALA A 225 2.78 14.54 18.92
C ALA A 225 2.52 14.88 17.44
N ILE A 226 2.96 14.03 16.52
CA ILE A 226 2.73 14.20 15.08
C ILE A 226 1.27 13.92 14.73
N LEU A 227 0.68 12.82 15.20
CA LEU A 227 -0.71 12.47 14.90
C LEU A 227 -1.68 13.52 15.44
N THR A 228 -1.43 14.04 16.64
CA THR A 228 -2.22 15.13 17.25
C THR A 228 -2.16 16.42 16.41
N GLU A 229 -1.04 16.70 15.73
CA GLU A 229 -0.91 17.85 14.83
C GLU A 229 -1.92 17.78 13.66
N PHE A 230 -2.28 16.57 13.23
CA PHE A 230 -3.13 16.30 12.06
C PHE A 230 -4.51 15.73 12.38
N ALA A 231 -4.86 15.60 13.67
CA ALA A 231 -6.18 15.12 14.11
C ALA A 231 -7.35 16.02 13.67
N GLU A 232 -7.07 17.30 13.37
CA GLU A 232 -8.05 18.27 12.85
C GLU A 232 -7.69 18.72 11.41
N ASP A 233 -7.04 17.86 10.61
CA ASP A 233 -6.72 18.17 9.22
C ASP A 233 -7.98 18.54 8.41
N ALA A 234 -7.82 19.45 7.45
CA ALA A 234 -8.93 19.88 6.60
C ALA A 234 -9.44 18.75 5.69
N ASP A 235 -8.58 17.78 5.38
CA ASP A 235 -8.96 16.54 4.72
C ASP A 235 -9.46 15.54 5.78
N ALA A 236 -10.75 15.21 5.71
CA ALA A 236 -11.42 14.34 6.66
C ALA A 236 -10.80 12.94 6.73
N VAL A 237 -10.24 12.42 5.63
CA VAL A 237 -9.61 11.11 5.63
C VAL A 237 -8.34 11.14 6.48
N ILE A 238 -7.55 12.21 6.38
CA ILE A 238 -6.31 12.38 7.15
C ILE A 238 -6.61 12.54 8.64
N ALA A 239 -7.59 13.38 8.97
CA ALA A 239 -8.06 13.55 10.35
C ALA A 239 -8.50 12.22 10.97
N GLN A 240 -9.34 11.46 10.26
CA GLN A 240 -9.83 10.16 10.71
C GLN A 240 -8.71 9.11 10.83
N SER A 241 -7.73 9.12 9.92
CA SER A 241 -6.58 8.21 9.99
C SER A 241 -5.74 8.48 11.25
N CYS A 242 -5.55 9.77 11.59
CA CYS A 242 -4.85 10.14 12.81
C CYS A 242 -5.64 9.76 14.06
N GLU A 243 -6.96 9.94 14.06
CA GLU A 243 -7.85 9.53 15.15
C GLU A 243 -7.76 8.01 15.39
N VAL A 244 -7.88 7.20 14.33
CA VAL A 244 -7.74 5.74 14.40
C VAL A 244 -6.36 5.33 14.93
N ALA A 245 -5.29 5.96 14.44
CA ALA A 245 -3.92 5.68 14.86
C ALA A 245 -3.67 6.02 16.34
N LEU A 246 -4.25 7.11 16.85
CA LEU A 246 -4.20 7.50 18.26
C LEU A 246 -4.97 6.51 19.13
N ASP A 247 -6.20 6.17 18.73
CA ASP A 247 -7.06 5.24 19.46
C ASP A 247 -6.47 3.82 19.54
N ALA A 248 -5.76 3.39 18.50
CA ALA A 248 -5.14 2.06 18.45
C ALA A 248 -4.01 1.88 19.48
N ALA A 249 -3.35 2.95 19.89
CA ALA A 249 -2.25 2.89 20.87
C ALA A 249 -2.72 2.77 22.32
N ASP A 250 -4.00 3.05 22.60
CA ASP A 250 -4.60 2.92 23.92
C ASP A 250 -4.99 1.48 24.30
N TYR A 251 -4.82 0.51 23.38
CA TYR A 251 -5.18 -0.91 23.53
C TYR A 251 -3.96 -1.86 23.60
#